data_AF-A0A835XT99-F1
#
_entry.id   AF-A0A835XT99-F1
#
_cell.length_a   1.000
_cell.length_b   1.000
_cell.length_c   1.000
_cell.angle_alpha   90.00
_cell.angle_beta   90.00
_cell.angle_gamma   90.00
#
_symmetry.space_group_name_H-M   'P 1'
#
loop_
_entity.id
_entity.type
_entity.pdbx_description
1 polymer ?
#
loop_
_entity_poly.entity_id
_entity_poly.type
_entity_poly.pdbx_seq_one_letter_code
_entity_poly.pdbx_strand_id
1 'polypeptide(L)'
;MSRPPEVAASKPAVPATQERPRVLAVILGQTRAHELTWGHFKKNVLDVTGADLAVCVSEQYWRAKEREMDPFTRTALYRWFYPELEDWALAFDQACNCTDCWRPVLKVKWQLFGGILDPTDEHIGSAGILLFYRWFLLQNLYDSGAIIKYDYFMHTAPPLSRSDFYYEAPHPAFSPTQDPRHMWVPEGEDYDGLTDRHMVASRLHIHSVLGLMEPICASAAGFVTEMNVSAAWNLEIYIKYTLEKHGIWKYVKRFPRVMYAVRRDEDPTRWSQGEVIAGAPGLVKYPEEFNATRRNVGNRAWMHEMY
;
A
#
# COMPACT_ATOMS: atom_id res chain seq x y z
N MET A 1 58.99 1.81 42.09
CA MET A 1 57.55 2.15 42.19
C MET A 1 57.25 3.14 41.10
N SER A 2 56.71 2.68 39.97
CA SER A 2 56.51 3.48 38.77
C SER A 2 55.01 3.54 38.49
N ARG A 3 54.44 4.76 38.47
CA ARG A 3 53.02 5.00 38.23
C ARG A 3 52.60 4.46 36.85
N PRO A 4 51.41 3.86 36.70
CA PRO A 4 50.87 3.52 35.38
C PRO A 4 50.52 4.80 34.60
N PRO A 5 50.58 4.78 33.27
CA PRO A 5 50.25 5.93 32.44
C PRO A 5 48.73 6.17 32.43
N GLU A 6 48.38 7.44 32.50
CA GLU A 6 47.04 8.00 32.50
C GLU A 6 46.36 7.74 31.14
N VAL A 7 45.27 6.96 31.15
CA VAL A 7 44.47 6.69 29.95
C VAL A 7 43.70 7.95 29.59
N ALA A 8 44.08 8.59 28.48
CA ALA A 8 43.35 9.72 27.93
C ALA A 8 41.90 9.31 27.63
N ALA A 9 40.96 9.93 28.34
CA ALA A 9 39.53 9.77 28.10
C ALA A 9 39.22 10.20 26.65
N SER A 10 38.80 9.24 25.82
CA SER A 10 38.27 9.51 24.50
C SER A 10 37.04 10.41 24.64
N LYS A 11 37.08 11.59 24.00
CA LYS A 11 35.90 12.45 23.86
C LYS A 11 34.71 11.62 23.37
N PRO A 12 33.51 11.77 23.95
CA PRO A 12 32.32 11.14 23.40
C PRO A 12 32.15 11.60 21.96
N ALA A 13 32.00 10.63 21.05
CA ALA A 13 31.65 10.91 19.68
C ALA A 13 30.37 11.75 19.65
N VAL A 14 30.42 12.89 18.97
CA VAL A 14 29.24 13.68 18.65
C VAL A 14 28.30 12.74 17.86
N PRO A 15 27.04 12.53 18.28
CA PRO A 15 26.15 11.65 17.55
C PRO A 15 25.95 12.22 16.14
N ALA A 16 26.07 11.35 15.14
CA ALA A 16 25.73 11.67 13.76
C ALA A 16 24.34 12.32 13.77
N THR A 17 24.23 13.51 13.19
CA THR A 17 22.96 14.18 12.96
C THR A 17 21.99 13.18 12.36
N GLN A 18 20.96 12.82 13.10
CA GLN A 18 20.03 11.76 12.74
C GLN A 18 19.20 12.26 11.54
N GLU A 19 19.67 11.94 10.34
CA GLU A 19 18.98 12.32 9.10
C GLU A 19 17.59 11.67 9.08
N ARG A 20 16.60 12.42 8.59
CA ARG A 20 15.23 11.92 8.48
C ARG A 20 15.20 10.65 7.62
N PRO A 21 14.35 9.66 7.95
CA PRO A 21 14.25 8.44 7.14
C PRO A 21 13.88 8.78 5.69
N ARG A 22 14.49 8.08 4.72
CA ARG A 22 14.13 8.24 3.31
C ARG A 22 12.89 7.44 3.01
N VAL A 23 11.85 8.11 2.51
CA VAL A 23 10.54 7.49 2.27
C VAL A 23 10.21 7.52 0.79
N LEU A 24 9.69 6.40 0.28
CA LEU A 24 9.06 6.33 -1.04
C LEU A 24 7.55 6.14 -0.87
N ALA A 25 6.77 7.13 -1.28
CA ALA A 25 5.32 7.01 -1.42
C ALA A 25 5.00 6.39 -2.79
N VAL A 26 4.18 5.35 -2.81
CA VAL A 26 3.85 4.59 -4.01
C VAL A 26 2.34 4.60 -4.23
N ILE A 27 1.91 5.12 -5.38
CA ILE A 27 0.54 4.97 -5.88
C ILE A 27 0.49 3.69 -6.72
N LEU A 28 -0.38 2.76 -6.34
CA LEU A 28 -0.49 1.44 -6.96
C LEU A 28 -1.82 1.26 -7.68
N GLY A 29 -1.79 0.87 -8.95
CA GLY A 29 -2.93 0.54 -9.80
C GLY A 29 -3.30 1.57 -10.86
N GLN A 30 -3.74 2.77 -10.45
CA GLN A 30 -4.39 3.80 -11.29
C GLN A 30 -4.12 5.20 -10.68
N THR A 31 -4.61 6.29 -11.29
CA THR A 31 -4.50 7.66 -10.73
C THR A 31 -5.83 8.43 -10.83
N ARG A 32 -6.90 7.83 -10.31
CA ARG A 32 -8.27 8.39 -10.33
C ARG A 32 -8.44 9.59 -9.38
N ALA A 33 -9.41 10.45 -9.70
CA ALA A 33 -9.77 11.65 -8.92
C ALA A 33 -8.57 12.54 -8.55
N HIS A 34 -7.51 12.54 -9.36
CA HIS A 34 -6.26 13.24 -9.06
C HIS A 34 -6.47 14.75 -9.00
N GLU A 35 -7.45 15.27 -9.73
CA GLU A 35 -7.84 16.68 -9.76
C GLU A 35 -8.40 17.15 -8.41
N LEU A 36 -9.08 16.26 -7.67
CA LEU A 36 -9.63 16.56 -6.34
C LEU A 36 -8.60 16.40 -5.23
N THR A 37 -7.66 15.48 -5.41
CA THR A 37 -6.87 14.91 -4.30
C THR A 37 -5.41 15.31 -4.34
N TRP A 38 -4.83 15.58 -5.51
CA TRP A 38 -3.41 15.83 -5.66
C TRP A 38 -2.90 16.95 -4.74
N GLY A 39 -3.60 18.09 -4.71
CA GLY A 39 -3.19 19.22 -3.87
C GLY A 39 -3.12 18.85 -2.39
N HIS A 40 -4.07 18.03 -1.93
CA HIS A 40 -4.12 17.53 -0.56
C HIS A 40 -3.07 16.45 -0.31
N PHE A 41 -2.88 15.52 -1.23
CA PHE A 41 -1.86 14.48 -1.14
C PHE A 41 -0.46 15.10 -1.08
N LYS A 42 -0.12 16.01 -2.01
CA LYS A 42 1.16 16.69 -2.01
C LYS A 42 1.40 17.43 -0.69
N LYS A 43 0.44 18.24 -0.26
CA LYS A 43 0.56 19.05 0.96
C LYS A 43 0.66 18.21 2.23
N ASN A 44 -0.18 17.18 2.37
CA ASN A 44 -0.34 16.46 3.62
C ASN A 44 0.49 15.18 3.71
N VAL A 45 0.97 14.65 2.59
CA VAL A 45 1.80 13.45 2.55
C VAL A 45 3.22 13.80 2.11
N LEU A 46 3.40 14.25 0.86
CA LEU A 46 4.75 14.44 0.30
C LEU A 46 5.53 15.54 1.03
N ASP A 47 4.94 16.71 1.19
CA ASP A 47 5.60 17.88 1.81
C ASP A 47 5.87 17.65 3.32
N VAL A 48 5.03 16.86 3.99
CA VAL A 48 5.15 16.56 5.43
C VAL A 48 6.21 15.49 5.69
N THR A 49 6.21 14.44 4.88
CA THR A 49 7.11 13.29 5.05
C THR A 49 8.46 13.50 4.36
N GLY A 50 8.54 14.43 3.40
CA GLY A 50 9.69 14.56 2.51
C GLY A 50 9.84 13.35 1.58
N ALA A 51 8.76 12.59 1.35
CA ALA A 51 8.81 11.37 0.54
C ALA A 51 9.01 11.68 -0.94
N ASP A 52 9.80 10.85 -1.61
CA ASP A 52 9.78 10.74 -3.06
C ASP A 52 8.51 10.01 -3.51
N LEU A 53 8.09 10.23 -4.74
CA LEU A 53 6.89 9.62 -5.31
C LEU A 53 7.24 8.57 -6.37
N ALA A 54 6.57 7.42 -6.32
CA ALA A 54 6.51 6.43 -7.38
C ALA A 54 5.07 6.19 -7.81
N VAL A 55 4.88 5.88 -9.09
CA VAL A 55 3.62 5.37 -9.64
C VAL A 55 3.86 3.97 -10.21
N CYS A 56 3.02 3.03 -9.83
CA CYS A 56 3.01 1.65 -10.32
C CYS A 56 1.59 1.34 -10.79
N VAL A 57 1.25 1.74 -12.01
CA VAL A 57 -0.15 1.88 -12.46
C VAL A 57 -0.38 1.31 -13.85
N SER A 58 -1.64 1.20 -14.25
CA SER A 58 -1.99 0.67 -15.56
C SER A 58 -1.59 1.61 -16.70
N GLU A 59 -1.08 1.06 -17.81
CA GLU A 59 -0.70 1.80 -19.01
C GLU A 59 -1.88 2.53 -19.64
N GLN A 60 -3.12 2.10 -19.43
CA GLN A 60 -4.28 2.82 -19.98
C GLN A 60 -4.38 4.24 -19.40
N TYR A 61 -4.03 4.40 -18.13
CA TYR A 61 -3.95 5.71 -17.47
C TYR A 61 -2.74 6.50 -17.92
N TRP A 62 -1.67 5.81 -18.35
CA TRP A 62 -0.64 6.46 -19.12
C TRP A 62 -1.18 6.89 -20.48
N ARG A 63 -1.90 6.07 -21.29
CA ARG A 63 -2.23 6.20 -22.75
C ARG A 63 -3.27 7.23 -23.19
N ALA A 64 -4.06 7.82 -22.31
CA ALA A 64 -5.04 8.85 -22.66
C ALA A 64 -4.41 10.25 -22.88
N LYS A 65 -4.85 11.02 -23.88
CA LYS A 65 -4.28 12.36 -24.24
C LYS A 65 -4.36 13.43 -23.13
N GLU A 66 -5.01 13.16 -22.00
CA GLU A 66 -5.04 14.00 -20.78
C GLU A 66 -3.70 13.98 -19.99
N ARG A 67 -2.76 13.13 -20.43
CA ARG A 67 -1.37 12.87 -20.01
C ARG A 67 -0.52 14.02 -19.43
N GLU A 68 -0.62 15.26 -19.90
CA GLU A 68 0.23 16.36 -19.39
C GLU A 68 -0.28 16.94 -18.05
N MET A 69 -1.48 16.54 -17.63
CA MET A 69 -2.12 17.09 -16.44
C MET A 69 -2.08 16.20 -15.21
N ASP A 70 -1.93 14.86 -15.32
CA ASP A 70 -1.87 13.98 -14.12
C ASP A 70 -0.63 14.32 -13.29
N PRO A 71 -0.80 14.98 -12.14
CA PRO A 71 0.31 15.50 -11.39
C PRO A 71 1.05 14.40 -10.60
N PHE A 72 0.42 13.24 -10.34
CA PHE A 72 1.10 12.10 -9.74
C PHE A 72 2.16 11.56 -10.67
N THR A 73 1.78 11.22 -11.90
CA THR A 73 2.71 10.69 -12.91
C THR A 73 3.81 11.70 -13.25
N ARG A 74 3.47 12.98 -13.39
CA ARG A 74 4.46 14.04 -13.68
C ARG A 74 5.51 14.19 -12.59
N THR A 75 5.09 14.13 -11.33
CA THR A 75 5.97 14.36 -10.17
C THR A 75 6.75 13.10 -9.76
N ALA A 76 6.26 11.91 -10.13
CA ALA A 76 6.88 10.66 -9.75
C ALA A 76 8.30 10.49 -10.31
N LEU A 77 9.23 10.12 -9.41
CA LEU A 77 10.61 9.76 -9.72
C LEU A 77 10.69 8.39 -10.39
N TYR A 78 9.85 7.46 -9.94
CA TYR A 78 9.73 6.11 -10.51
C TYR A 78 8.37 5.93 -11.16
N ARG A 79 8.35 5.38 -12.37
CA ARG A 79 7.14 5.17 -13.16
C ARG A 79 7.15 3.78 -13.75
N TRP A 80 6.29 2.92 -13.23
CA TRP A 80 6.13 1.55 -13.68
C TRP A 80 4.73 1.38 -14.21
N PHE A 81 4.63 0.91 -15.44
CA PHE A 81 3.36 0.76 -16.13
C PHE A 81 3.13 -0.69 -16.54
N TYR A 82 1.88 -1.14 -16.41
CA TYR A 82 1.47 -2.46 -16.85
C TYR A 82 0.17 -2.38 -17.66
N PRO A 83 -0.01 -3.09 -18.78
CA PRO A 83 -1.25 -3.03 -19.55
C PRO A 83 -2.47 -3.41 -18.70
N GLU A 84 -3.58 -2.67 -18.82
CA GLU A 84 -4.85 -3.13 -18.25
C GLU A 84 -5.32 -4.35 -19.05
N LEU A 85 -5.58 -5.44 -18.34
CA LEU A 85 -6.06 -6.68 -18.94
C LEU A 85 -7.56 -6.84 -18.66
N GLU A 86 -8.26 -7.42 -19.64
CA GLU A 86 -9.62 -7.91 -19.43
C GLU A 86 -9.62 -9.15 -18.54
N ASP A 87 -8.68 -10.07 -18.81
CA ASP A 87 -8.42 -11.24 -17.99
C ASP A 87 -7.04 -11.16 -17.33
N TRP A 88 -7.03 -11.08 -16.00
CA TRP A 88 -5.81 -11.02 -15.21
C TRP A 88 -5.11 -12.37 -15.06
N ALA A 89 -5.66 -13.48 -15.60
CA ALA A 89 -4.96 -14.75 -15.70
C ALA A 89 -3.57 -14.61 -16.37
N LEU A 90 -3.48 -13.81 -17.43
CA LEU A 90 -2.23 -13.58 -18.16
C LEU A 90 -1.16 -12.91 -17.28
N ALA A 91 -1.57 -12.07 -16.33
CA ALA A 91 -0.66 -11.44 -15.38
C ALA A 91 -0.10 -12.47 -14.37
N PHE A 92 -0.93 -13.44 -13.98
CA PHE A 92 -0.50 -14.55 -13.14
C PHE A 92 0.41 -15.53 -13.89
N ASP A 93 0.16 -15.78 -15.17
CA ASP A 93 1.06 -16.58 -16.01
C ASP A 93 2.46 -15.95 -16.08
N GLN A 94 2.52 -14.63 -16.23
CA GLN A 94 3.76 -13.87 -16.18
C GLN A 94 4.42 -13.95 -14.80
N ALA A 95 3.65 -13.71 -13.73
CA ALA A 95 4.20 -13.67 -12.37
C ALA A 95 4.75 -15.03 -11.91
N CYS A 96 4.07 -16.11 -12.27
CA CYS A 96 4.48 -17.48 -11.93
C CYS A 96 5.39 -18.12 -12.97
N ASN A 97 5.67 -17.44 -14.09
CA ASN A 97 6.48 -17.93 -15.20
C ASN A 97 6.03 -19.33 -15.69
N CYS A 98 4.72 -19.53 -15.77
CA CYS A 98 4.09 -20.77 -16.20
C CYS A 98 2.72 -20.47 -16.80
N THR A 99 2.26 -21.27 -17.74
CA THR A 99 0.86 -21.23 -18.17
C THR A 99 0.05 -22.17 -17.28
N ASP A 100 -1.00 -21.64 -16.67
CA ASP A 100 -2.02 -22.38 -15.90
C ASP A 100 -1.58 -23.13 -14.63
N CYS A 101 -0.29 -23.18 -14.28
CA CYS A 101 0.17 -23.96 -13.12
C CYS A 101 -0.36 -23.43 -11.78
N TRP A 102 -0.71 -22.14 -11.72
CA TRP A 102 -1.31 -21.47 -10.56
C TRP A 102 -2.83 -21.63 -10.48
N ARG A 103 -3.53 -21.94 -11.59
CA ARG A 103 -5.01 -21.98 -11.64
C ARG A 103 -5.69 -22.81 -10.56
N PRO A 104 -5.11 -23.91 -10.02
CA PRO A 104 -5.73 -24.64 -8.90
C PRO A 104 -6.09 -23.74 -7.70
N VAL A 105 -5.40 -22.61 -7.51
CA VAL A 105 -5.70 -21.65 -6.42
C VAL A 105 -7.07 -20.98 -6.56
N LEU A 106 -7.67 -20.96 -7.75
CA LEU A 106 -9.03 -20.44 -7.96
C LEU A 106 -10.10 -21.21 -7.16
N LYS A 107 -9.78 -22.44 -6.72
CA LYS A 107 -10.66 -23.21 -5.83
C LYS A 107 -10.73 -22.66 -4.40
N VAL A 108 -9.84 -21.75 -4.02
CA VAL A 108 -9.88 -21.07 -2.72
C VAL A 108 -11.06 -20.13 -2.73
N LYS A 109 -12.05 -20.34 -1.86
CA LYS A 109 -13.35 -19.67 -1.97
C LYS A 109 -13.29 -18.15 -1.69
N TRP A 110 -14.38 -17.50 -2.12
CA TRP A 110 -14.76 -16.11 -1.84
C TRP A 110 -14.26 -15.10 -2.87
N GLN A 111 -13.32 -14.20 -2.53
CA GLN A 111 -13.01 -13.04 -3.39
C GLN A 111 -11.52 -12.85 -3.68
N LEU A 112 -10.64 -13.69 -3.14
CA LEU A 112 -9.18 -13.49 -3.18
C LEU A 112 -8.59 -13.34 -4.59
N PHE A 113 -9.16 -14.03 -5.58
CA PHE A 113 -8.71 -14.03 -6.97
C PHE A 113 -9.60 -13.21 -7.92
N GLY A 114 -10.38 -12.27 -7.39
CA GLY A 114 -11.26 -11.43 -8.23
C GLY A 114 -10.50 -10.68 -9.33
N GLY A 115 -11.09 -10.64 -10.53
CA GLY A 115 -10.49 -10.04 -11.74
C GLY A 115 -9.86 -11.06 -12.71
N ILE A 116 -9.80 -12.33 -12.34
CA ILE A 116 -9.39 -13.44 -13.21
C ILE A 116 -10.66 -14.06 -13.81
N LEU A 117 -10.70 -14.19 -15.14
CA LEU A 117 -11.82 -14.85 -15.81
C LEU A 117 -11.61 -16.36 -15.78
N ASP A 118 -12.60 -17.08 -15.26
CA ASP A 118 -12.62 -18.54 -15.28
C ASP A 118 -14.05 -19.05 -15.45
N PRO A 119 -14.33 -20.02 -16.34
CA PRO A 119 -15.71 -20.49 -16.57
C PRO A 119 -16.36 -21.14 -15.34
N THR A 120 -15.58 -21.58 -14.36
CA THR A 120 -16.04 -22.43 -13.25
C THR A 120 -15.78 -21.82 -11.89
N ASP A 121 -14.61 -21.22 -11.71
CA ASP A 121 -14.12 -20.74 -10.42
C ASP A 121 -13.87 -19.21 -10.47
N GLU A 122 -14.74 -18.45 -11.14
CA GLU A 122 -14.66 -16.99 -11.19
C GLU A 122 -14.98 -16.36 -9.83
N HIS A 123 -14.17 -15.40 -9.43
CA HIS A 123 -14.35 -14.66 -8.19
C HIS A 123 -14.86 -13.24 -8.45
N ILE A 124 -15.74 -12.78 -7.57
CA ILE A 124 -16.12 -11.37 -7.53
C ILE A 124 -14.95 -10.51 -7.03
N GLY A 125 -14.90 -9.26 -7.50
CA GLY A 125 -13.98 -8.25 -7.00
C GLY A 125 -12.74 -8.03 -7.83
N SER A 126 -11.64 -7.65 -7.16
CA SER A 126 -10.39 -7.28 -7.82
C SER A 126 -9.16 -7.73 -7.06
N ALA A 127 -9.29 -8.53 -6.00
CA ALA A 127 -8.15 -8.90 -5.16
C ALA A 127 -7.02 -9.61 -5.93
N GLY A 128 -7.33 -10.35 -7.01
CA GLY A 128 -6.32 -10.92 -7.90
C GLY A 128 -5.46 -9.85 -8.57
N ILE A 129 -6.09 -8.76 -9.04
CA ILE A 129 -5.41 -7.58 -9.60
C ILE A 129 -4.44 -6.98 -8.57
N LEU A 130 -4.86 -6.94 -7.31
CA LEU A 130 -4.09 -6.37 -6.20
C LEU A 130 -2.90 -7.22 -5.79
N LEU A 131 -3.04 -8.54 -5.86
CA LEU A 131 -1.95 -9.49 -5.66
C LEU A 131 -0.90 -9.26 -6.75
N PHE A 132 -1.33 -9.16 -8.02
CA PHE A 132 -0.43 -8.91 -9.13
C PHE A 132 0.31 -7.59 -9.01
N TYR A 133 -0.39 -6.47 -8.77
CA TYR A 133 0.28 -5.18 -8.66
C TYR A 133 1.29 -5.12 -7.50
N ARG A 134 1.03 -5.81 -6.39
CA ARG A 134 2.00 -5.92 -5.29
C ARG A 134 3.25 -6.67 -5.73
N TRP A 135 3.09 -7.81 -6.40
CA TRP A 135 4.21 -8.54 -6.98
C TRP A 135 4.98 -7.69 -8.01
N PHE A 136 4.26 -7.03 -8.92
CA PHE A 136 4.85 -6.18 -9.95
C PHE A 136 5.63 -5.01 -9.35
N LEU A 137 5.07 -4.35 -8.32
CA LEU A 137 5.79 -3.32 -7.56
C LEU A 137 7.06 -3.89 -6.92
N LEU A 138 6.99 -5.06 -6.28
CA LEU A 138 8.13 -5.68 -5.63
C LEU A 138 9.26 -5.96 -6.62
N GLN A 139 8.96 -6.53 -7.79
CA GLN A 139 9.95 -6.78 -8.84
C GLN A 139 10.62 -5.46 -9.28
N ASN A 140 9.82 -4.45 -9.58
CA ASN A 140 10.33 -3.14 -10.01
C ASN A 140 11.17 -2.43 -8.94
N LEU A 141 10.85 -2.61 -7.66
CA LEU A 141 11.65 -2.07 -6.54
C LEU A 141 13.05 -2.71 -6.50
N TYR A 142 13.15 -4.02 -6.76
CA TYR A 142 14.42 -4.72 -6.86
C TYR A 142 15.18 -4.32 -8.13
N ASP A 143 14.54 -4.39 -9.29
CA ASP A 143 15.16 -4.13 -10.60
C ASP A 143 15.70 -2.70 -10.73
N SER A 144 14.98 -1.71 -10.19
CA SER A 144 15.40 -0.31 -10.21
C SER A 144 16.44 0.04 -9.12
N GLY A 145 16.71 -0.89 -8.20
CA GLY A 145 17.50 -0.64 -6.99
C GLY A 145 16.85 0.37 -6.05
N ALA A 146 15.57 0.71 -6.20
CA ALA A 146 14.86 1.59 -5.28
C ALA A 146 14.79 0.98 -3.87
N ILE A 147 14.69 -0.35 -3.78
CA ILE A 147 14.52 -1.04 -2.49
C ILE A 147 15.65 -0.73 -1.49
N ILE A 148 16.88 -0.50 -1.97
CA ILE A 148 18.04 -0.19 -1.11
C ILE A 148 18.19 1.31 -0.81
N LYS A 149 17.52 2.18 -1.58
CA LYS A 149 17.61 3.64 -1.47
C LYS A 149 16.66 4.23 -0.44
N TYR A 150 15.62 3.50 -0.05
CA TYR A 150 14.61 3.99 0.90
C TYR A 150 14.57 3.11 2.15
N ASP A 151 14.26 3.75 3.27
CA ASP A 151 14.14 3.10 4.57
C ASP A 151 12.69 2.66 4.81
N TYR A 152 11.72 3.45 4.32
CA TYR A 152 10.29 3.17 4.39
C TYR A 152 9.59 3.30 3.05
N PHE A 153 8.57 2.48 2.87
CA PHE A 153 7.69 2.46 1.71
C PHE A 153 6.27 2.68 2.21
N MET A 154 5.67 3.77 1.76
CA MET A 154 4.25 4.05 1.97
C MET A 154 3.52 3.61 0.71
N HIS A 155 2.84 2.47 0.78
CA HIS A 155 2.07 1.99 -0.36
C HIS A 155 0.57 2.20 -0.14
N THR A 156 -0.08 2.71 -1.16
CA THR A 156 -1.54 2.81 -1.22
C THR A 156 -2.06 1.91 -2.33
N ALA A 157 -2.81 0.85 -1.98
CA ALA A 157 -3.19 -0.21 -2.92
C ALA A 157 -4.63 -0.09 -3.45
N PRO A 158 -4.92 -0.67 -4.64
CA PRO A 158 -6.26 -0.74 -5.23
C PRO A 158 -7.23 -1.67 -4.47
N PRO A 159 -8.56 -1.83 -4.79
CA PRO A 159 -9.24 -1.84 -6.12
C PRO A 159 -9.24 -0.52 -6.88
N LEU A 160 -8.89 0.53 -6.17
CA LEU A 160 -8.76 1.90 -6.63
C LEU A 160 -7.48 2.37 -5.98
N SER A 161 -6.43 2.50 -6.76
CA SER A 161 -5.28 3.29 -6.35
C SER A 161 -5.75 4.51 -5.58
N ARG A 162 -5.35 4.65 -4.33
CA ARG A 162 -5.88 5.73 -3.50
C ARG A 162 -5.17 7.05 -3.77
N SER A 163 -4.90 7.37 -5.04
CA SER A 163 -4.88 8.76 -5.47
C SER A 163 -6.18 9.42 -5.04
N ASP A 164 -7.30 8.68 -5.01
CA ASP A 164 -8.63 9.14 -4.58
C ASP A 164 -8.77 9.39 -3.05
N PHE A 165 -7.71 9.30 -2.25
CA PHE A 165 -7.74 9.75 -0.85
C PHE A 165 -7.68 11.26 -0.72
N TYR A 166 -8.71 11.81 -0.07
CA TYR A 166 -8.72 13.18 0.38
C TYR A 166 -8.19 13.28 1.81
N TYR A 167 -7.07 13.98 1.97
CA TYR A 167 -6.42 14.20 3.27
C TYR A 167 -6.93 15.48 3.90
N GLU A 168 -7.61 15.36 5.05
CA GLU A 168 -8.05 16.52 5.85
C GLU A 168 -7.00 17.00 6.85
N ALA A 169 -6.01 16.16 7.16
CA ALA A 169 -4.88 16.52 8.00
C ALA A 169 -3.56 15.90 7.48
N PRO A 170 -2.41 16.43 7.93
CA PRO A 170 -1.09 15.85 7.66
C PRO A 170 -1.01 14.37 8.01
N HIS A 171 -0.38 13.58 7.14
CA HIS A 171 0.07 12.23 7.49
C HIS A 171 1.03 12.32 8.67
N PRO A 172 0.96 11.40 9.66
CA PRO A 172 1.91 11.40 10.76
C PRO A 172 3.36 11.34 10.23
N ALA A 173 4.23 12.20 10.76
CA ALA A 173 5.61 12.28 10.33
C ALA A 173 6.43 11.08 10.83
N PHE A 174 7.45 10.72 10.06
CA PHE A 174 8.40 9.66 10.42
C PHE A 174 9.42 10.20 11.42
N SER A 175 9.54 9.54 12.56
CA SER A 175 10.56 9.89 13.55
C SER A 175 11.91 9.30 13.14
N PRO A 176 13.03 10.03 13.25
CA PRO A 176 14.37 9.45 13.03
C PRO A 176 14.72 8.31 13.99
N THR A 177 14.03 8.21 15.12
CA THR A 177 14.18 7.15 16.13
C THR A 177 13.14 6.03 15.98
N GLN A 178 12.33 6.05 14.92
CA GLN A 178 11.28 5.06 14.71
C GLN A 178 11.88 3.65 14.57
N ASP A 179 11.29 2.69 15.29
CA ASP A 179 11.70 1.29 15.17
C ASP A 179 11.38 0.78 13.76
N PRO A 180 12.38 0.32 12.97
CA PRO A 180 12.15 -0.17 11.62
C PRO A 180 11.35 -1.47 11.58
N ARG A 181 11.12 -2.15 12.71
CA ARG A 181 10.24 -3.32 12.75
C ARG A 181 8.77 -2.93 12.68
N HIS A 182 8.41 -1.72 13.10
CA HIS A 182 7.01 -1.31 13.10
C HIS A 182 6.50 -1.05 11.69
N MET A 183 5.29 -1.54 11.45
CA MET A 183 4.49 -1.24 10.27
C MET A 183 3.28 -0.43 10.70
N TRP A 184 2.84 0.51 9.87
CA TRP A 184 1.75 1.42 10.21
C TRP A 184 0.62 1.35 9.21
N VAL A 185 -0.59 1.24 9.74
CA VAL A 185 -1.85 1.23 8.98
C VAL A 185 -2.84 2.20 9.62
N PRO A 186 -3.74 2.84 8.86
CA PRO A 186 -4.74 3.70 9.46
C PRO A 186 -5.72 2.87 10.30
N GLU A 187 -6.29 3.47 11.34
CA GLU A 187 -7.47 2.95 12.03
C GLU A 187 -8.67 2.85 11.07
N GLY A 188 -9.64 1.96 11.31
CA GLY A 188 -10.91 1.91 10.58
C GLY A 188 -11.18 0.56 9.91
N GLU A 189 -11.75 0.60 8.71
CA GLU A 189 -12.27 -0.57 8.00
C GLU A 189 -11.16 -1.58 7.62
N ASP A 190 -11.23 -2.77 8.23
CA ASP A 190 -10.28 -3.88 8.05
C ASP A 190 -10.91 -5.18 7.49
N TYR A 191 -12.24 -5.22 7.29
CA TYR A 191 -12.99 -6.39 6.77
C TYR A 191 -12.48 -7.75 7.31
N ASP A 192 -12.38 -7.84 8.65
CA ASP A 192 -11.88 -8.98 9.44
C ASP A 192 -10.37 -9.32 9.31
N GLY A 193 -9.63 -8.55 8.50
CA GLY A 193 -8.21 -8.68 8.22
C GLY A 193 -7.36 -7.47 8.60
N LEU A 194 -6.47 -7.08 7.69
CA LEU A 194 -5.67 -5.85 7.75
C LEU A 194 -5.93 -5.05 6.49
N THR A 195 -6.30 -3.77 6.66
CA THR A 195 -6.59 -2.88 5.53
C THR A 195 -5.51 -2.96 4.43
N ASP A 196 -5.96 -3.20 3.22
CA ASP A 196 -5.12 -3.33 2.03
C ASP A 196 -4.90 -1.98 1.32
N ARG A 197 -5.49 -0.89 1.82
CA ARG A 197 -5.61 0.42 1.16
C ARG A 197 -4.46 1.38 1.41
N HIS A 198 -3.88 1.37 2.61
CA HIS A 198 -2.75 2.22 2.98
C HIS A 198 -1.91 1.53 4.04
N MET A 199 -0.63 1.38 3.76
CA MET A 199 0.29 0.81 4.72
C MET A 199 1.69 1.36 4.52
N VAL A 200 2.34 1.59 5.64
CA VAL A 200 3.72 2.03 5.74
C VAL A 200 4.53 0.86 6.28
N ALA A 201 5.48 0.37 5.50
CA ALA A 201 6.37 -0.70 5.90
C ALA A 201 7.81 -0.27 5.69
N SER A 202 8.70 -0.70 6.59
CA SER A 202 10.13 -0.50 6.39
C SER A 202 10.66 -1.43 5.30
N ARG A 203 11.88 -1.15 4.84
CA ARG A 203 12.65 -2.05 3.98
C ARG A 203 12.77 -3.48 4.55
N LEU A 204 12.74 -3.64 5.88
CA LEU A 204 12.81 -4.95 6.53
C LEU A 204 11.57 -5.81 6.24
N HIS A 205 10.40 -5.19 6.08
CA HIS A 205 9.11 -5.90 5.97
C HIS A 205 8.42 -5.72 4.61
N ILE A 206 8.90 -4.84 3.74
CA ILE A 206 8.26 -4.55 2.46
C ILE A 206 8.11 -5.79 1.57
N HIS A 207 9.09 -6.69 1.60
CA HIS A 207 9.00 -7.96 0.89
C HIS A 207 7.85 -8.82 1.42
N SER A 208 7.74 -9.00 2.74
CA SER A 208 6.64 -9.76 3.36
C SER A 208 5.25 -9.18 3.07
N VAL A 209 5.17 -7.88 2.79
CA VAL A 209 3.94 -7.14 2.51
C VAL A 209 3.53 -7.25 1.04
N LEU A 210 4.50 -7.20 0.12
CA LEU A 210 4.24 -7.20 -1.32
C LEU A 210 4.37 -8.59 -1.97
N GLY A 211 5.14 -9.50 -1.38
CA GLY A 211 5.46 -10.85 -1.86
C GLY A 211 4.32 -11.86 -1.70
N LEU A 212 3.07 -11.41 -1.77
CA LEU A 212 1.88 -12.25 -1.51
C LEU A 212 1.64 -13.31 -2.60
N MET A 213 2.23 -13.14 -3.78
CA MET A 213 2.15 -14.10 -4.89
C MET A 213 3.17 -15.24 -4.79
N GLU A 214 4.21 -15.12 -3.97
CA GLU A 214 5.28 -16.12 -3.93
C GLU A 214 4.79 -17.51 -3.52
N PRO A 215 3.93 -17.66 -2.48
CA PRO A 215 3.37 -18.97 -2.13
C PRO A 215 2.48 -19.57 -3.22
N ILE A 216 1.75 -18.71 -3.95
CA ILE A 216 0.86 -19.10 -5.05
C ILE A 216 1.67 -19.71 -6.20
N CYS A 217 2.75 -19.01 -6.59
CA CYS A 217 3.60 -19.45 -7.69
C CYS A 217 4.54 -20.61 -7.30
N ALA A 218 4.93 -20.70 -6.01
CA ALA A 218 5.80 -21.78 -5.53
C ALA A 218 5.08 -23.15 -5.51
N SER A 219 3.82 -23.18 -5.07
CA SER A 219 3.02 -24.41 -5.07
C SER A 219 1.53 -24.12 -4.98
N ALA A 220 0.83 -24.17 -6.11
CA ALA A 220 -0.62 -23.99 -6.14
C ALA A 220 -1.37 -25.03 -5.28
N ALA A 221 -0.94 -26.30 -5.33
CA ALA A 221 -1.54 -27.37 -4.52
C ALA A 221 -1.27 -27.16 -3.02
N GLY A 222 -0.05 -26.74 -2.66
CA GLY A 222 0.30 -26.39 -1.28
C GLY A 222 -0.53 -25.21 -0.77
N PHE A 223 -0.66 -24.17 -1.59
CA PHE A 223 -1.47 -22.99 -1.29
C PHE A 223 -2.94 -23.34 -1.05
N VAL A 224 -3.56 -24.12 -1.94
CA VAL A 224 -4.97 -24.55 -1.76
C VAL A 224 -5.15 -25.33 -0.46
N THR A 225 -4.21 -26.22 -0.14
CA THR A 225 -4.26 -27.00 1.11
C THR A 225 -4.15 -26.09 2.33
N GLU A 226 -3.24 -25.11 2.28
CA GLU A 226 -3.03 -24.13 3.35
C GLU A 226 -4.26 -23.23 3.56
N MET A 227 -4.89 -22.77 2.48
CA MET A 227 -6.07 -21.92 2.54
C MET A 227 -7.35 -22.67 2.93
N ASN A 228 -7.36 -24.00 2.95
CA ASN A 228 -8.57 -24.79 3.28
C ASN A 228 -9.06 -24.60 4.74
N VAL A 229 -8.31 -23.88 5.57
CA VAL A 229 -8.69 -23.52 6.95
C VAL A 229 -9.81 -22.49 7.03
N SER A 230 -10.10 -21.76 5.95
CA SER A 230 -11.17 -20.77 5.87
C SER A 230 -11.85 -20.77 4.50
N ALA A 231 -13.13 -20.43 4.49
CA ALA A 231 -13.92 -20.27 3.26
C ALA A 231 -14.16 -18.79 2.89
N ALA A 232 -13.68 -17.84 3.70
CA ALA A 232 -13.98 -16.42 3.58
C ALA A 232 -12.74 -15.59 3.20
N TRP A 233 -11.92 -16.08 2.26
CA TRP A 233 -10.68 -15.40 1.90
C TRP A 233 -10.96 -14.12 1.10
N ASN A 234 -10.58 -13.00 1.71
CA ASN A 234 -10.40 -11.73 1.04
C ASN A 234 -8.92 -11.32 1.15
N LEU A 235 -8.53 -10.25 0.45
CA LEU A 235 -7.15 -9.82 0.46
C LEU A 235 -6.68 -9.37 1.85
N GLU A 236 -7.52 -8.65 2.59
CA GLU A 236 -7.19 -8.12 3.92
C GLU A 236 -6.92 -9.26 4.92
N ILE A 237 -7.71 -10.33 4.88
CA ILE A 237 -7.55 -11.55 5.68
C ILE A 237 -6.28 -12.29 5.24
N TYR A 238 -6.02 -12.38 3.93
CA TYR A 238 -4.81 -13.03 3.42
C TYR A 238 -3.52 -12.26 3.79
N ILE A 239 -3.56 -10.93 3.76
CA ILE A 239 -2.45 -10.08 4.25
C ILE A 239 -2.20 -10.36 5.73
N LYS A 240 -3.25 -10.30 6.56
CA LYS A 240 -3.15 -10.58 8.00
C LYS A 240 -2.54 -11.96 8.26
N TYR A 241 -3.08 -12.99 7.60
CA TYR A 241 -2.59 -14.36 7.70
C TYR A 241 -1.09 -14.47 7.34
N THR A 242 -0.66 -13.83 6.25
CA THR A 242 0.74 -13.82 5.82
C THR A 242 1.65 -13.14 6.85
N LEU A 243 1.21 -12.01 7.42
CA LEU A 243 1.96 -11.31 8.47
C LEU A 243 2.05 -12.10 9.77
N GLU A 244 1.00 -12.84 10.13
CA GLU A 244 1.01 -13.77 11.27
C GLU A 244 1.98 -14.93 11.04
N LYS A 245 1.93 -15.55 9.86
CA LYS A 245 2.83 -16.64 9.44
C LYS A 245 4.31 -16.21 9.47
N HIS A 246 4.61 -14.98 9.07
CA HIS A 246 5.97 -14.43 9.12
C HIS A 246 6.37 -13.90 10.51
N GLY A 247 5.48 -13.94 11.51
CA GLY A 247 5.74 -13.43 12.86
C GLY A 247 5.87 -11.90 12.94
N ILE A 248 5.40 -11.19 11.91
CA ILE A 248 5.50 -9.73 11.77
C ILE A 248 4.26 -9.03 12.34
N TRP A 249 3.12 -9.74 12.45
CA TRP A 249 1.86 -9.19 12.96
C TRP A 249 1.99 -8.41 14.28
N LYS A 250 2.83 -8.88 15.20
CA LYS A 250 3.11 -8.21 16.49
C LYS A 250 3.72 -6.80 16.36
N TYR A 251 4.26 -6.46 15.20
CA TYR A 251 4.83 -5.15 14.89
C TYR A 251 3.87 -4.24 14.11
N VAL A 252 2.67 -4.71 13.77
CA VAL A 252 1.64 -3.87 13.14
C VAL A 252 1.10 -2.89 14.18
N LYS A 253 1.16 -1.61 13.84
CA LYS A 253 0.68 -0.48 14.63
C LYS A 253 -0.36 0.29 13.83
N ARG A 254 -1.24 0.97 14.56
CA ARG A 254 -2.29 1.81 13.98
C ARG A 254 -1.95 3.27 14.18
N PHE A 255 -2.29 4.10 13.21
CA PHE A 255 -2.27 5.56 13.36
C PHE A 255 -3.66 6.14 13.12
N PRO A 256 -3.98 7.32 13.70
CA PRO A 256 -5.26 7.96 13.52
C PRO A 256 -5.56 8.19 12.03
N ARG A 257 -6.73 7.77 11.58
CA ARG A 257 -7.13 8.01 10.19
C ARG A 257 -7.27 9.51 9.93
N VAL A 258 -6.59 10.00 8.88
CA VAL A 258 -6.56 11.41 8.45
C VAL A 258 -7.07 11.61 7.02
N MET A 259 -7.46 10.52 6.37
CA MET A 259 -7.94 10.50 5.00
C MET A 259 -9.13 9.56 4.81
N TYR A 260 -9.96 9.90 3.82
CA TYR A 260 -11.06 9.08 3.34
C TYR A 260 -11.10 9.11 1.82
N ALA A 261 -11.74 8.08 1.26
CA ALA A 261 -11.88 7.97 -0.18
C ALA A 261 -13.02 8.82 -0.73
N VAL A 262 -12.70 9.61 -1.75
CA VAL A 262 -13.65 10.38 -2.53
C VAL A 262 -13.69 9.89 -3.96
N ARG A 263 -14.77 10.18 -4.68
CA ARG A 263 -14.83 10.01 -6.13
C ARG A 263 -15.65 11.11 -6.76
N ARG A 264 -15.49 11.28 -8.07
CA ARG A 264 -16.44 11.98 -8.91
C ARG A 264 -17.59 11.06 -9.31
N ASP A 265 -18.69 11.67 -9.72
CA ASP A 265 -19.86 10.98 -10.27
C ASP A 265 -19.47 10.14 -11.50
N GLU A 266 -18.53 10.63 -12.30
CA GLU A 266 -18.08 10.02 -13.56
C GLU A 266 -17.02 8.92 -13.39
N ASP A 267 -16.35 8.81 -12.23
CA ASP A 267 -15.28 7.84 -12.05
C ASP A 267 -15.87 6.42 -11.94
N PRO A 268 -15.36 5.39 -12.64
CA PRO A 268 -15.94 4.05 -12.56
C PRO A 268 -15.80 3.44 -11.15
N THR A 269 -16.81 2.70 -10.68
CA THR A 269 -16.76 1.97 -9.41
C THR A 269 -17.26 0.54 -9.58
N ARG A 270 -16.70 -0.39 -8.81
CA ARG A 270 -17.15 -1.79 -8.76
C ARG A 270 -17.97 -2.12 -7.51
N TRP A 271 -17.82 -1.36 -6.42
CA TRP A 271 -18.31 -1.78 -5.09
C TRP A 271 -19.17 -0.74 -4.38
N SER A 272 -18.62 0.45 -4.10
CA SER A 272 -19.38 1.54 -3.47
C SER A 272 -19.63 2.66 -4.46
N GLN A 273 -20.91 3.05 -4.59
CA GLN A 273 -21.31 4.22 -5.36
C GLN A 273 -20.92 5.53 -4.66
N GLY A 274 -20.73 5.49 -3.34
CA GLY A 274 -20.48 6.65 -2.50
C GLY A 274 -21.75 7.47 -2.21
N GLU A 275 -21.63 8.35 -1.24
CA GLU A 275 -22.72 9.20 -0.75
C GLU A 275 -22.33 10.68 -0.84
N VAL A 276 -23.30 11.53 -1.17
CA VAL A 276 -23.14 12.98 -1.07
C VAL A 276 -23.18 13.36 0.41
N ILE A 277 -22.03 13.73 0.97
CA ILE A 277 -21.92 14.18 2.36
C ILE A 277 -21.58 15.67 2.37
N ALA A 278 -22.35 16.45 3.13
CA ALA A 278 -22.15 17.89 3.23
C ALA A 278 -20.73 18.22 3.75
N GLY A 279 -20.01 19.05 2.99
CA GLY A 279 -18.64 19.46 3.31
C GLY A 279 -17.53 18.55 2.76
N ALA A 280 -17.87 17.43 2.11
CA ALA A 280 -16.92 16.64 1.35
C ALA A 280 -16.72 17.23 -0.08
N PRO A 281 -15.53 17.09 -0.68
CA PRO A 281 -15.22 17.64 -2.02
C PRO A 281 -15.77 16.79 -3.18
N GLY A 282 -16.44 15.67 -2.89
CA GLY A 282 -16.99 14.72 -3.86
C GLY A 282 -17.82 13.65 -3.14
N LEU A 283 -18.19 12.59 -3.87
CA LEU A 283 -18.90 11.46 -3.28
C LEU A 283 -17.98 10.70 -2.33
N VAL A 284 -18.38 10.58 -1.07
CA VAL A 284 -17.64 9.83 -0.06
C VAL A 284 -17.95 8.35 -0.23
N LYS A 285 -16.94 7.54 -0.52
CA LYS A 285 -17.15 6.11 -0.79
C LYS A 285 -17.49 5.30 0.45
N TYR A 286 -16.90 5.69 1.58
CA TYR A 286 -17.01 4.99 2.86
C TYR A 286 -17.30 6.02 3.95
N PRO A 287 -18.58 6.23 4.33
CA PRO A 287 -18.96 7.22 5.33
C PRO A 287 -18.26 7.02 6.68
N GLU A 288 -17.93 5.78 7.04
CA GLU A 288 -17.18 5.48 8.27
C GLU A 288 -15.76 6.04 8.22
N GLU A 289 -15.05 5.92 7.09
CA GLU A 289 -13.72 6.53 6.91
C GLU A 289 -13.78 8.05 7.03
N PHE A 290 -14.82 8.69 6.47
CA PHE A 290 -15.06 10.13 6.59
C PHE A 290 -15.31 10.54 8.04
N ASN A 291 -16.22 9.86 8.73
CA ASN A 291 -16.55 10.15 10.13
C ASN A 291 -15.35 9.95 11.07
N ALA A 292 -14.56 8.90 10.86
CA ALA A 292 -13.32 8.67 11.60
C ALA A 292 -12.30 9.79 11.34
N THR A 293 -12.13 10.20 10.09
CA THR A 293 -11.25 11.32 9.72
C THR A 293 -11.67 12.60 10.43
N ARG A 294 -12.95 13.00 10.34
CA ARG A 294 -13.47 14.22 10.97
C ARG A 294 -13.26 14.22 12.49
N ARG A 295 -13.49 13.07 13.14
CA ARG A 295 -13.27 12.89 14.58
C ARG A 295 -11.81 13.09 14.95
N ASN A 296 -10.90 12.48 14.21
CA ASN A 296 -9.46 12.55 14.48
C ASN A 296 -8.90 13.94 14.20
N VAL A 297 -9.29 14.59 13.11
CA VAL A 297 -8.87 15.96 12.80
C VAL A 297 -9.37 16.98 13.84
N GLY A 298 -10.56 16.74 14.42
CA GLY A 298 -11.08 17.53 15.53
C GLY A 298 -10.29 17.35 16.83
N ASN A 299 -9.62 16.21 17.02
CA ASN A 299 -8.85 15.87 18.21
C ASN A 299 -7.33 15.83 17.91
N ARG A 300 -6.72 17.01 17.79
CA ARG A 300 -5.33 17.24 17.36
C ARG A 300 -4.22 16.68 18.26
N ALA A 301 -4.54 15.95 19.33
CA ALA A 301 -3.57 15.43 20.30
C ALA A 301 -2.52 14.47 19.70
N TRP A 302 -2.78 13.88 18.52
CA TRP A 302 -1.91 12.91 17.86
C TRP A 302 -0.93 13.50 16.83
N MET A 303 -0.92 14.83 16.60
CA MET A 303 -0.09 15.44 15.53
C MET A 303 1.43 15.41 15.80
N HIS A 304 1.89 14.72 16.84
CA HIS A 304 3.30 14.63 17.22
C HIS A 304 3.83 13.21 16.95
N GLU A 305 4.34 13.01 15.73
CA GLU A 305 5.09 11.85 15.23
C GLU A 305 4.40 10.46 15.32
N MET A 306 4.79 9.53 14.43
CA MET A 306 4.49 8.11 14.64
C MET A 306 5.35 7.61 15.81
N TYR A 307 4.70 7.28 16.94
CA TYR A 307 5.35 6.87 18.20
C TYR A 307 6.20 5.60 18.11
#